data_AF-A0A4Q3D1Z6-F1
#
_entry.id   AF-A0A4Q3D1Z6-F1
#
_cell.length_a   1.000
_cell.length_b   1.000
_cell.length_c   1.000
_cell.angle_alpha   90.00
_cell.angle_beta   90.00
_cell.angle_gamma   90.00
#
_symmetry.space_group_name_H-M   'P 1'
#
loop_
_entity.id
_entity.type
_entity.pdbx_description
1 polymer ?
#
loop_
_entity_poly.entity_id
_entity_poly.type
_entity_poly.pdbx_seq_one_letter_code
_entity_poly.pdbx_strand_id
1 'polypeptide(L)'
;MRKQAYFTSDLSQKEFPLAERIHAAIINPKILALIQNEHADFDTTKFLALSELNDYRQKYIAESLRTEVGAISALEQKVLDTVSDSGIISKVTEEELSGSDNFAQRLADRVARFGGSWTFILSFMGVLLLWIIANALLLHNKGFDPYPFILLNLFLSCLAALQAPVIMMSQNRQEVKDRDRAKKDYIVNLKAEVEIRGLHEKLDHLLIHQQQHLLEIQQMQIDLLQDILTRIEKKPH
;
A
#
# COMPACT_ATOMS: atom_id res chain seq x y z
N MET A 1 39.66 -58.76 -19.07
CA MET A 1 40.07 -57.42 -18.63
C MET A 1 39.72 -56.41 -19.73
N ARG A 2 38.61 -55.68 -19.62
CA ARG A 2 38.28 -54.61 -20.59
C ARG A 2 39.19 -53.41 -20.28
N LYS A 3 40.08 -53.03 -21.20
CA LYS A 3 40.84 -51.77 -21.12
C LYS A 3 39.81 -50.63 -21.10
N GLN A 4 39.64 -49.95 -19.97
CA GLN A 4 38.89 -48.71 -19.93
C GLN A 4 39.66 -47.70 -20.78
N ALA A 5 39.03 -47.17 -21.82
CA ALA A 5 39.62 -46.12 -22.62
C ALA A 5 39.51 -44.79 -21.85
N TYR A 6 40.55 -43.98 -21.88
CA TYR A 6 40.63 -42.68 -21.23
C TYR A 6 40.67 -41.58 -22.29
N PHE A 7 40.17 -40.39 -21.96
CA PHE A 7 40.31 -39.17 -22.76
C PHE A 7 40.89 -38.05 -21.89
N THR A 8 41.64 -37.15 -22.49
CA THR A 8 42.15 -35.95 -21.81
C THR A 8 41.09 -34.85 -21.90
N SER A 9 40.67 -34.29 -20.76
CA SER A 9 39.76 -33.14 -20.73
C SER A 9 40.46 -31.90 -21.28
N ASP A 10 39.82 -31.18 -22.19
CA ASP A 10 40.34 -29.92 -22.72
C ASP A 10 40.24 -28.77 -21.69
N LEU A 11 39.51 -28.98 -20.59
CA LEU A 11 39.32 -28.01 -19.51
C LEU A 11 40.43 -28.11 -18.45
N SER A 12 40.69 -29.30 -17.90
CA SER A 12 41.73 -29.48 -16.86
C SER A 12 43.00 -30.20 -17.31
N GLN A 13 43.06 -30.66 -18.57
CA GLN A 13 44.16 -31.48 -19.10
C GLN A 13 44.40 -32.79 -18.33
N LYS A 14 43.41 -33.26 -17.55
CA LYS A 14 43.48 -34.54 -16.81
C LYS A 14 42.84 -35.67 -17.60
N GLU A 15 43.28 -36.89 -17.33
CA GLU A 15 42.72 -38.11 -17.93
C GLU A 15 41.47 -38.57 -17.19
N PHE A 16 40.37 -38.69 -17.93
CA PHE A 16 39.09 -39.18 -17.43
C PHE A 16 38.62 -40.41 -18.22
N PRO A 17 37.78 -41.28 -17.62
CA PRO A 17 37.20 -42.40 -18.35
C PRO A 17 36.37 -41.91 -19.55
N LEU A 18 36.44 -42.57 -20.71
CA LEU A 18 35.68 -42.20 -21.91
C LEU A 18 34.16 -42.14 -21.69
N ALA A 19 33.65 -42.83 -20.66
CA ALA A 19 32.25 -42.78 -20.23
C ALA A 19 31.81 -41.40 -19.68
N GLU A 20 32.76 -40.54 -19.28
CA GLU A 20 32.49 -39.23 -18.69
C GLU A 20 32.63 -38.07 -19.68
N ARG A 21 32.96 -38.36 -20.96
CA ARG A 21 33.18 -37.35 -22.00
C ARG A 21 31.88 -36.64 -22.38
N ILE A 22 31.85 -35.32 -22.24
CA ILE A 22 30.75 -34.45 -22.66
C ILE A 22 31.25 -33.42 -23.66
N HIS A 23 30.44 -33.18 -24.69
CA HIS A 23 30.71 -32.17 -25.71
C HIS A 23 30.20 -30.81 -25.23
N ALA A 24 31.01 -29.76 -25.33
CA ALA A 24 30.65 -28.44 -24.83
C ALA A 24 29.38 -27.85 -25.49
N ALA A 25 29.11 -28.19 -26.75
CA ALA A 25 27.86 -27.86 -27.46
C ALA A 25 26.54 -28.32 -26.79
N ILE A 26 26.57 -29.29 -25.86
CA ILE A 26 25.37 -29.81 -25.18
C ILE A 26 25.12 -29.08 -23.84
N ILE A 27 26.05 -28.23 -23.40
CA ILE A 27 25.96 -27.52 -22.13
C ILE A 27 24.99 -26.34 -22.23
N ASN A 28 24.23 -26.09 -21.15
CA ASN A 28 23.41 -24.88 -21.03
C ASN A 28 24.28 -23.62 -21.25
N PRO A 29 23.89 -22.71 -22.16
CA PRO A 29 24.70 -21.56 -22.54
C PRO A 29 25.07 -20.64 -21.36
N LYS A 30 24.26 -20.58 -20.30
CA LYS A 30 24.59 -19.80 -19.09
C LYS A 30 25.77 -20.40 -18.31
N ILE A 31 25.87 -21.73 -18.25
CA ILE A 31 26.99 -22.44 -17.61
C ILE A 31 28.23 -22.38 -18.51
N LEU A 32 28.05 -22.48 -19.84
CA LEU A 32 29.15 -22.32 -20.79
C LEU A 32 29.78 -20.92 -20.67
N ALA A 33 28.96 -19.86 -20.54
CA ALA A 33 29.43 -18.51 -20.31
C ALA A 33 30.22 -18.37 -19.00
N LEU A 34 29.81 -19.05 -17.92
CA LEU A 34 30.55 -19.08 -16.66
C LEU A 34 31.92 -19.76 -16.81
N ILE A 35 31.97 -20.89 -17.54
CA ILE A 35 33.22 -21.61 -17.83
C ILE A 35 34.15 -20.76 -18.71
N GLN A 36 33.61 -20.08 -19.72
CA GLN A 36 34.37 -19.19 -20.61
C GLN A 36 34.95 -17.97 -19.90
N ASN A 37 34.30 -17.51 -18.83
CA ASN A 37 34.79 -16.42 -18.00
C ASN A 37 36.06 -16.80 -17.23
N GLU A 38 36.18 -18.07 -16.81
CA GLU A 38 37.37 -18.60 -16.12
C GLU A 38 38.41 -19.21 -17.08
N HIS A 39 37.97 -19.74 -18.21
CA HIS A 39 38.80 -20.36 -19.24
C HIS A 39 38.41 -19.82 -20.63
N ALA A 40 39.03 -18.71 -21.03
CA ALA A 40 38.74 -18.00 -22.29
C ALA A 40 38.95 -18.86 -23.55
N ASP A 41 39.79 -19.88 -23.49
CA ASP A 41 40.05 -20.80 -24.60
C ASP A 41 38.95 -21.87 -24.75
N PHE A 42 37.96 -21.96 -23.85
CA PHE A 42 37.00 -23.05 -23.84
C PHE A 42 35.80 -22.80 -24.78
N ASP A 43 35.77 -23.48 -25.93
CA ASP A 43 34.75 -23.29 -26.97
C ASP A 43 33.83 -24.53 -27.13
N THR A 44 32.71 -24.35 -27.82
CA THR A 44 31.67 -25.36 -28.11
C THR A 44 32.17 -26.65 -28.76
N THR A 45 33.36 -26.63 -29.35
CA THR A 45 34.04 -27.77 -30.00
C THR A 45 34.86 -28.64 -29.05
N LYS A 46 35.06 -28.20 -27.80
CA LYS A 46 35.92 -28.86 -26.81
C LYS A 46 35.17 -29.87 -25.93
N PHE A 47 35.93 -30.76 -25.31
CA PHE A 47 35.42 -31.83 -24.45
C PHE A 47 35.83 -31.63 -23.01
N LEU A 48 34.89 -31.89 -22.09
CA LEU A 48 35.14 -31.86 -20.65
C LEU A 48 34.57 -33.13 -20.00
N ALA A 49 35.02 -33.40 -18.78
CA ALA A 49 34.43 -34.45 -17.97
C ALA A 49 33.12 -33.97 -17.31
N LEU A 50 32.19 -34.89 -17.08
CA LEU A 50 30.97 -34.56 -16.34
C LEU A 50 31.27 -34.06 -14.92
N SER A 51 32.22 -34.68 -14.22
CA SER A 51 32.58 -34.26 -12.85
C SER A 51 32.88 -32.77 -12.79
N GLU A 52 33.66 -32.28 -13.76
CA GLU A 52 33.96 -30.86 -13.93
C GLU A 52 32.71 -30.04 -14.26
N LEU A 53 31.85 -30.52 -15.18
CA LEU A 53 30.59 -29.86 -15.48
C LEU A 53 29.68 -29.72 -14.25
N ASN A 54 29.64 -30.72 -13.39
CA ASN A 54 28.83 -30.72 -12.18
C ASN A 54 29.32 -29.70 -11.15
N ASP A 55 30.63 -29.52 -11.02
CA ASP A 55 31.20 -28.48 -10.14
C ASP A 55 30.78 -27.07 -10.60
N TYR A 56 30.86 -26.81 -11.92
CA TYR A 56 30.40 -25.53 -12.48
C TYR A 56 28.88 -25.36 -12.41
N ARG A 57 28.08 -26.42 -12.56
CA ARG A 57 26.63 -26.40 -12.31
C ARG A 57 26.33 -25.96 -10.87
N GLN A 58 27.03 -26.53 -9.89
CA GLN A 58 26.83 -26.21 -8.48
C GLN A 58 27.26 -24.76 -8.17
N LYS A 59 28.38 -24.30 -8.74
CA LYS A 59 28.86 -22.92 -8.60
C LYS A 59 27.87 -21.91 -9.20
N TYR A 60 27.37 -22.18 -10.40
CA TYR A 60 26.34 -21.37 -11.06
C TYR A 60 25.06 -21.28 -10.22
N ILE A 61 24.56 -22.40 -9.69
CA ILE A 61 23.36 -22.41 -8.84
C ILE A 61 23.55 -21.57 -7.58
N ALA A 62 24.70 -21.71 -6.91
CA ALA A 62 25.00 -20.94 -5.70
C ALA A 62 25.09 -19.43 -5.98
N GLU A 63 25.66 -19.04 -7.11
CA GLU A 63 25.81 -17.63 -7.51
C GLU A 63 24.49 -17.01 -7.99
N SER A 64 23.67 -17.75 -8.73
CA SER A 64 22.31 -17.34 -9.09
C SER A 64 21.44 -17.15 -7.85
N LEU A 65 21.44 -18.11 -6.91
CA LEU A 65 20.67 -18.00 -5.65
C LEU A 65 21.09 -16.77 -4.83
N ARG A 66 22.39 -16.47 -4.76
CA ARG A 66 22.89 -15.31 -4.00
C ARG A 66 22.54 -13.98 -4.66
N THR A 67 22.54 -13.94 -6.00
CA THR A 67 22.15 -12.75 -6.77
C THR A 67 20.65 -12.48 -6.66
N GLU A 68 19.82 -13.54 -6.69
CA GLU A 68 18.37 -13.45 -6.52
C GLU A 68 17.96 -12.99 -5.12
N VAL A 69 18.61 -13.49 -4.06
CA VAL A 69 18.35 -13.02 -2.68
C VAL A 69 18.69 -11.53 -2.53
N GLY A 70 19.77 -11.05 -3.18
CA GLY A 70 20.10 -9.63 -3.22
C GLY A 70 19.10 -8.79 -4.01
N ALA A 71 18.59 -9.30 -5.13
CA ALA A 71 17.60 -8.63 -5.97
C ALA A 71 16.23 -8.50 -5.28
N ILE A 72 15.81 -9.51 -4.52
CA ILE A 72 14.58 -9.47 -3.70
C ILE A 72 14.68 -8.35 -2.66
N SER A 73 15.81 -8.25 -1.96
CA SER A 73 16.00 -7.21 -0.93
C SER A 73 16.01 -5.79 -1.52
N ALA A 74 16.60 -5.61 -2.71
CA ALA A 74 16.58 -4.33 -3.42
C ALA A 74 15.18 -3.95 -3.92
N LEU A 75 14.39 -4.94 -4.33
CA LEU A 75 13.01 -4.72 -4.77
C LEU A 75 12.09 -4.39 -3.60
N GLU A 76 12.22 -5.09 -2.46
CA GLU A 76 11.52 -4.75 -1.21
C GLU A 76 11.82 -3.31 -0.78
N GLN A 77 13.08 -2.89 -0.85
CA GLN A 77 13.50 -1.53 -0.52
C GLN A 77 12.92 -0.50 -1.51
N LYS A 78 12.88 -0.81 -2.82
CA LYS A 78 12.26 0.06 -3.83
C LYS A 78 10.74 0.18 -3.66
N VAL A 79 10.07 -0.89 -3.23
CA VAL A 79 8.65 -0.86 -2.88
C VAL A 79 8.42 0.00 -1.64
N LEU A 80 9.25 -0.13 -0.59
CA LEU A 80 9.20 0.72 0.60
C LEU A 80 9.42 2.20 0.28
N ASP A 81 10.39 2.50 -0.58
CA ASP A 81 10.71 3.86 -1.01
C ASP A 81 9.59 4.44 -1.87
N THR A 82 8.97 3.66 -2.75
CA THR A 82 7.85 4.13 -3.59
C THR A 82 6.58 4.37 -2.75
N VAL A 83 6.34 3.55 -1.73
CA VAL A 83 5.23 3.76 -0.77
C VAL A 83 5.47 5.01 0.09
N SER A 84 6.74 5.32 0.41
CA SER A 84 7.09 6.50 1.21
C SER A 84 7.15 7.79 0.38
N ASP A 85 7.62 7.72 -0.87
CA ASP A 85 7.79 8.84 -1.82
C ASP A 85 6.52 9.15 -2.61
N SER A 86 5.51 8.28 -2.55
CA SER A 86 4.13 8.64 -2.88
C SER A 86 3.63 9.64 -1.82
N GLY A 87 4.15 10.88 -1.88
CA GLY A 87 3.82 12.10 -1.12
C GLY A 87 2.41 12.62 -1.39
N ILE A 88 1.52 11.66 -1.60
CA ILE A 88 0.11 11.74 -1.90
C ILE A 88 -0.69 12.20 -0.65
N ILE A 89 -0.07 12.22 0.53
CA ILE A 89 -0.67 12.65 1.80
C ILE A 89 -0.61 14.19 1.99
N SER A 90 0.40 14.90 1.47
CA SER A 90 0.62 16.31 1.87
C SER A 90 -0.15 17.32 1.03
N LYS A 91 -0.30 17.10 -0.28
CA LYS A 91 -0.75 18.17 -1.19
C LYS A 91 -2.24 18.49 -1.17
N VAL A 92 -3.11 17.59 -0.69
CA VAL A 92 -4.57 17.82 -0.69
C VAL A 92 -5.01 18.67 0.51
N THR A 93 -4.20 18.73 1.58
CA THR A 93 -4.59 19.45 2.81
C THR A 93 -4.28 20.95 2.75
N GLU A 94 -3.33 21.39 1.92
CA GLU A 94 -2.82 22.77 1.95
C GLU A 94 -3.59 23.77 1.09
N GLU A 95 -4.22 23.35 -0.02
CA GLU A 95 -4.87 24.30 -0.95
C GLU A 95 -6.31 24.71 -0.57
N GLU A 96 -7.02 23.99 0.31
CA GLU A 96 -8.44 24.27 0.59
C GLU A 96 -8.73 25.05 1.88
N LEU A 97 -7.72 25.34 2.71
CA LEU A 97 -7.91 26.04 3.98
C LEU A 97 -8.04 27.57 3.83
N SER A 98 -7.78 28.13 2.64
CA SER A 98 -7.87 29.56 2.37
C SER A 98 -9.27 30.01 1.92
N GLY A 99 -10.31 29.55 2.61
CA GLY A 99 -11.68 30.04 2.42
C GLY A 99 -11.94 31.24 3.32
N SER A 100 -12.10 32.44 2.75
CA SER A 100 -12.36 33.70 3.46
C SER A 100 -13.47 33.59 4.51
N ASP A 101 -13.10 33.76 5.78
CA ASP A 101 -14.00 33.81 6.92
C ASP A 101 -14.90 35.06 6.83
N ASN A 102 -16.07 34.92 6.21
CA ASN A 102 -17.08 35.98 6.20
C ASN A 102 -17.61 36.15 7.63
N PHE A 103 -17.58 37.37 8.18
CA PHE A 103 -17.96 37.67 9.57
C PHE A 103 -19.33 37.08 9.96
N ALA A 104 -20.30 37.09 9.03
CA ALA A 104 -21.61 36.48 9.21
C ALA A 104 -21.55 34.96 9.41
N GLN A 105 -20.63 34.28 8.72
CA GLN A 105 -20.43 32.84 8.86
C GLN A 105 -19.84 32.46 10.22
N ARG A 106 -18.93 33.28 10.76
CA ARG A 106 -18.36 33.09 12.11
C ARG A 106 -19.39 33.33 13.19
N LEU A 107 -20.25 34.35 13.02
CA LEU A 107 -21.34 34.64 13.93
C LEU A 107 -22.38 33.51 13.93
N ALA A 108 -22.81 33.05 12.75
CA ALA A 108 -23.73 31.91 12.63
C ALA A 108 -23.19 30.64 13.29
N ASP A 109 -21.90 30.32 13.09
CA ASP A 109 -21.26 29.16 13.72
C ASP A 109 -21.18 29.28 15.26
N ARG A 110 -21.14 30.50 15.81
CA ARG A 110 -21.16 30.73 17.25
C ARG A 110 -22.58 30.64 17.81
N VAL A 111 -23.57 31.18 17.10
CA VAL A 111 -25.00 31.09 17.46
C VAL A 111 -25.48 29.63 17.44
N ALA A 112 -25.12 28.86 16.41
CA ALA A 112 -25.46 27.45 16.30
C ALA A 112 -24.92 26.62 17.49
N ARG A 113 -23.66 26.86 17.87
CA ARG A 113 -23.01 26.19 19.01
C ARG A 113 -23.63 26.56 20.35
N PHE A 114 -24.03 27.83 20.50
CA PHE A 114 -24.65 28.32 21.74
C PHE A 114 -26.09 27.83 21.89
N GLY A 115 -26.89 27.93 20.82
CA GLY A 115 -28.30 27.52 20.83
C GLY A 115 -28.53 26.02 21.00
N GLY A 116 -27.54 25.18 20.64
CA GLY A 116 -27.58 23.73 20.84
C GLY A 116 -27.11 23.24 22.22
N SER A 117 -26.70 24.13 23.13
CA SER A 117 -26.14 23.73 24.42
C SER A 117 -27.21 23.58 25.50
N TRP A 118 -27.07 22.53 26.33
CA TRP A 118 -27.85 22.35 27.56
C TRP A 118 -27.74 23.53 28.53
N THR A 119 -26.59 24.23 28.53
CA THR A 119 -26.37 25.41 29.38
C THR A 119 -27.23 26.61 28.98
N PHE A 120 -27.52 26.78 27.68
CA PHE A 120 -28.40 27.83 27.18
C PHE A 120 -29.84 27.60 27.65
N ILE A 121 -30.34 26.36 27.54
CA ILE A 121 -31.69 25.99 27.98
C ILE A 121 -31.88 26.27 29.47
N LEU A 122 -30.92 25.86 30.32
CA LEU A 122 -30.96 26.09 31.76
C LEU A 122 -30.86 27.58 32.13
N SER A 123 -29.99 28.34 31.47
CA SER A 123 -29.88 29.79 31.67
C SER A 123 -31.16 30.51 31.28
N PHE A 124 -31.79 30.13 30.17
CA PHE A 124 -33.03 30.73 29.69
C PHE A 124 -34.19 30.48 30.67
N MET A 125 -34.30 29.24 31.17
CA MET A 125 -35.26 28.89 32.22
C MET A 125 -35.02 29.67 33.51
N GLY A 126 -33.75 29.87 33.91
CA GLY A 126 -33.37 30.67 35.06
C GLY A 126 -33.76 32.14 34.94
N VAL A 127 -33.54 32.76 33.76
CA VAL A 127 -33.95 34.14 33.49
C VAL A 127 -35.47 34.30 33.54
N LEU A 128 -36.23 33.34 32.99
CA LEU A 128 -37.68 33.34 33.05
C LEU A 128 -38.19 33.25 34.50
N LEU A 129 -37.64 32.33 35.30
CA LEU A 129 -37.99 32.20 36.71
C LEU A 129 -37.64 33.47 37.49
N LEU A 130 -36.46 34.06 37.25
CA LEU A 130 -36.03 35.30 37.88
C LEU A 130 -36.94 36.48 37.50
N TRP A 131 -37.38 36.56 36.25
CA TRP A 131 -38.33 37.58 35.78
C TRP A 131 -39.69 37.45 36.47
N ILE A 132 -40.19 36.22 36.60
CA ILE A 132 -41.46 35.93 37.30
C ILE A 132 -41.33 36.29 38.78
N ILE A 133 -40.24 35.88 39.46
CA ILE A 133 -40.00 36.18 40.88
C ILE A 133 -39.85 37.70 41.09
N ALA A 134 -39.09 38.39 40.24
CA ALA A 134 -38.91 39.83 40.32
C ALA A 134 -40.23 40.59 40.16
N ASN A 135 -41.06 40.21 39.18
CA ASN A 135 -42.38 40.83 39.00
C ASN A 135 -43.36 40.46 40.13
N ALA A 136 -43.29 39.23 40.67
CA ALA A 136 -44.10 38.81 41.80
C ALA A 136 -43.73 39.56 43.10
N LEU A 137 -42.46 39.87 43.33
CA LEU A 137 -41.98 40.64 44.49
C LEU A 137 -42.20 42.16 44.32
N LEU A 138 -42.07 42.71 43.10
CA LEU A 138 -42.40 44.10 42.80
C LEU A 138 -43.91 44.40 42.84
N LEU A 139 -44.75 43.38 42.97
CA LEU A 139 -46.21 43.47 42.93
C LEU A 139 -46.82 44.17 44.15
N HIS A 140 -46.03 44.57 45.15
CA HIS A 140 -46.59 45.25 46.32
C HIS A 140 -46.97 46.72 46.06
N ASN A 141 -46.50 47.39 45.00
CA ASN A 141 -46.74 48.85 44.90
C ASN A 141 -46.99 49.48 43.51
N LYS A 142 -46.59 48.88 42.38
CA LYS A 142 -46.90 49.33 40.99
C LYS A 142 -46.22 48.34 40.01
N GLY A 143 -46.93 47.29 39.61
CA GLY A 143 -46.35 46.22 38.78
C GLY A 143 -45.88 46.72 37.41
N PHE A 144 -44.63 46.41 37.04
CA PHE A 144 -44.04 46.71 35.73
C PHE A 144 -44.64 45.81 34.62
N ASP A 145 -44.90 44.53 34.92
CA ASP A 145 -45.63 43.60 34.06
C ASP A 145 -46.59 42.73 34.92
N PRO A 146 -47.81 43.22 35.23
CA PRO A 146 -48.79 42.48 36.03
C PRO A 146 -49.23 41.18 35.35
N TYR A 147 -49.64 40.18 36.14
CA TYR A 147 -50.26 38.97 35.61
C TYR A 147 -51.42 39.34 34.67
N PRO A 148 -51.44 38.89 33.40
CA PRO A 148 -50.82 37.68 32.83
C PRO A 148 -49.48 37.85 32.05
N PHE A 149 -48.64 38.82 32.39
CA PHE A 149 -47.30 39.06 31.79
C PHE A 149 -47.30 39.32 30.28
N ILE A 150 -47.96 40.41 29.85
CA ILE A 150 -48.15 40.73 28.43
C ILE A 150 -46.82 41.07 27.72
N LEU A 151 -45.89 41.75 28.41
CA LEU A 151 -44.61 42.15 27.84
C LEU A 151 -43.69 40.96 27.65
N LEU A 152 -43.65 40.05 28.63
CA LEU A 152 -42.92 38.79 28.52
C LEU A 152 -43.45 37.94 27.35
N ASN A 153 -44.78 37.84 27.22
CA ASN A 153 -45.40 37.10 26.12
C ASN A 153 -45.08 37.69 24.75
N LEU A 154 -45.06 39.02 24.62
CA LEU A 154 -44.67 39.69 23.38
C LEU A 154 -43.21 39.39 23.03
N PHE A 155 -42.30 39.46 24.01
CA PHE A 155 -40.89 39.17 23.79
C PHE A 155 -40.65 37.71 23.39
N LEU A 156 -41.27 36.77 24.09
CA LEU A 156 -41.20 35.34 23.77
C LEU A 156 -41.75 35.03 22.37
N SER A 157 -42.85 35.69 21.98
CA SER A 157 -43.44 35.51 20.64
C SER A 157 -42.51 36.01 19.54
N CYS A 158 -41.84 37.16 19.76
CA CYS A 158 -40.84 37.69 18.83
C CYS A 158 -39.61 36.76 18.73
N LEU A 159 -39.14 36.25 19.88
CA LEU A 159 -38.01 35.32 19.93
C LEU A 159 -38.32 34.01 19.20
N ALA A 160 -39.51 33.44 19.41
CA ALA A 160 -39.96 32.22 18.75
C ALA A 160 -40.08 32.42 17.22
N ALA A 161 -40.55 33.57 16.75
CA ALA A 161 -40.64 33.88 15.32
C ALA A 161 -39.27 33.90 14.62
N LEU A 162 -38.23 34.36 15.32
CA LEU A 162 -36.85 34.37 14.81
C LEU A 162 -36.15 33.01 14.92
N GLN A 163 -36.68 32.09 15.73
CA GLN A 163 -36.05 30.81 16.01
C GLN A 163 -36.02 29.89 14.78
N ALA A 164 -37.13 29.77 14.04
CA ALA A 164 -37.23 28.87 12.89
C ALA A 164 -36.24 29.21 11.76
N PRO A 165 -36.09 30.46 11.31
CA PRO A 165 -35.07 30.83 10.31
C PRO A 165 -33.64 30.61 10.79
N VAL A 166 -33.33 30.90 12.06
CA VAL A 166 -31.97 30.70 12.63
C VAL A 166 -31.63 29.22 12.69
N ILE A 167 -32.57 28.37 13.12
CA ILE A 167 -32.41 26.92 13.10
C ILE A 167 -32.21 26.43 11.66
N MET A 168 -33.04 26.88 10.72
CA MET A 168 -32.93 26.48 9.30
C MET A 168 -31.59 26.91 8.68
N MET A 169 -31.10 28.11 8.99
CA MET A 169 -29.79 28.58 8.55
C MET A 169 -28.65 27.73 9.16
N SER A 170 -28.75 27.37 10.44
CA SER A 170 -27.79 26.49 11.10
C SER A 170 -27.78 25.08 10.50
N GLN A 171 -28.97 24.53 10.19
CA GLN A 171 -29.12 23.21 9.58
C GLN A 171 -28.55 23.19 8.17
N ASN A 172 -28.93 24.14 7.30
CA ASN A 172 -28.40 24.25 5.94
C ASN A 172 -26.86 24.39 5.95
N ARG A 173 -26.29 25.10 6.94
CA ARG A 173 -24.83 25.19 7.09
C ARG A 173 -24.20 23.86 7.48
N GLN A 174 -24.81 23.12 8.39
CA GLN A 174 -24.34 21.81 8.80
C GLN A 174 -24.41 20.82 7.62
N GLU A 175 -25.50 20.81 6.85
CA GLU A 175 -25.64 19.98 5.65
C GLU A 175 -24.58 20.29 4.58
N VAL A 176 -24.24 21.57 4.36
CA VAL A 176 -23.17 21.94 3.43
C VAL A 176 -21.82 21.40 3.91
N LYS A 177 -21.51 21.50 5.21
CA LYS A 177 -20.28 20.95 5.80
C LYS A 177 -20.25 19.42 5.70
N ASP A 178 -21.37 18.77 6.00
CA ASP A 178 -21.48 17.31 5.94
C ASP A 178 -21.36 16.81 4.49
N ARG A 179 -21.94 17.52 3.52
CA ARG A 179 -21.78 17.23 2.09
C ARG A 179 -20.34 17.40 1.63
N ASP A 180 -19.65 18.44 2.08
CA ASP A 180 -18.23 18.66 1.76
C ASP A 180 -17.36 17.54 2.33
N ARG A 181 -17.59 17.17 3.60
CA ARG A 181 -16.92 16.02 4.23
C ARG A 181 -17.18 14.73 3.46
N ALA A 182 -18.42 14.45 3.07
CA ALA A 182 -18.77 13.25 2.31
C ALA A 182 -18.07 13.21 0.94
N LYS A 183 -17.94 14.35 0.25
CA LYS A 183 -17.17 14.44 -1.01
C LYS A 183 -15.69 14.14 -0.77
N LYS A 184 -15.11 14.69 0.29
CA LYS A 184 -13.70 14.43 0.66
C LYS A 184 -13.47 12.96 0.96
N ASP A 185 -14.34 12.36 1.77
CA ASP A 185 -14.27 10.93 2.10
C ASP A 185 -14.40 10.07 0.84
N TYR A 186 -15.29 10.43 -0.10
CA TYR A 186 -15.42 9.75 -1.39
C TYR A 186 -14.14 9.82 -2.23
N ILE A 187 -13.53 11.00 -2.34
CA ILE A 187 -12.27 11.19 -3.10
C ILE A 187 -11.14 10.37 -2.48
N VAL A 188 -11.03 10.36 -1.15
CA VAL A 188 -10.03 9.55 -0.43
C VAL A 188 -10.25 8.05 -0.69
N ASN A 189 -11.51 7.59 -0.69
CA ASN A 189 -11.83 6.19 -0.97
C ASN A 189 -11.47 5.79 -2.41
N LEU A 190 -11.89 6.59 -3.40
CA LEU A 190 -11.56 6.35 -4.81
C LEU A 190 -10.03 6.29 -5.04
N LYS A 191 -9.31 7.18 -4.36
CA LYS A 191 -7.85 7.23 -4.41
C LYS A 191 -7.21 5.98 -3.82
N ALA A 192 -7.72 5.52 -2.67
CA ALA A 192 -7.29 4.26 -2.07
C ALA A 192 -7.58 3.06 -3.00
N GLU A 193 -8.74 3.03 -3.67
CA GLU A 193 -9.08 1.98 -4.64
C GLU A 193 -8.07 1.94 -5.81
N VAL A 194 -7.73 3.09 -6.38
CA VAL A 194 -6.73 3.19 -7.46
C VAL A 194 -5.35 2.73 -7.00
N GLU A 195 -4.94 3.12 -5.79
CA GLU A 195 -3.66 2.72 -5.21
C GLU A 195 -3.59 1.22 -4.95
N ILE A 196 -4.65 0.62 -4.40
CA ILE A 196 -4.78 -0.83 -4.20
C ILE A 196 -4.71 -1.56 -5.55
N ARG A 197 -5.41 -1.07 -6.59
CA ARG A 197 -5.35 -1.66 -7.92
C ARG A 197 -3.93 -1.61 -8.50
N GLY A 198 -3.23 -0.49 -8.33
CA GLY A 198 -1.83 -0.34 -8.75
C GLY A 198 -0.87 -1.27 -7.99
N LEU A 199 -1.10 -1.50 -6.70
CA LEU A 199 -0.36 -2.50 -5.92
C LEU A 199 -0.64 -3.92 -6.41
N HIS A 200 -1.90 -4.23 -6.74
CA HIS A 200 -2.29 -5.54 -7.25
C HIS A 200 -1.60 -5.86 -8.59
N GLU A 201 -1.60 -4.92 -9.52
CA GLU A 201 -0.92 -5.08 -10.82
C GLU A 201 0.59 -5.33 -10.67
N LYS A 202 1.24 -4.62 -9.75
CA LYS A 202 2.67 -4.86 -9.43
C LYS A 202 2.87 -6.24 -8.80
N LEU A 203 2.00 -6.65 -7.90
CA LEU A 203 2.07 -7.97 -7.25
C LEU A 203 1.91 -9.08 -8.28
N ASP A 204 0.94 -8.97 -9.19
CA ASP A 204 0.74 -9.90 -10.30
C ASP A 204 1.99 -9.99 -11.18
N HIS A 205 2.60 -8.84 -11.53
CA HIS A 205 3.85 -8.82 -12.29
C HIS A 205 4.98 -9.56 -11.57
N LEU A 206 5.13 -9.38 -10.25
CA LEU A 206 6.14 -10.08 -9.45
C LEU A 206 5.86 -11.58 -9.36
N LEU A 207 4.59 -11.99 -9.19
CA LEU A 207 4.20 -13.39 -9.16
C LEU A 207 4.47 -14.09 -10.48
N ILE A 208 4.16 -13.45 -11.61
CA ILE A 208 4.44 -14.00 -12.95
C ILE A 208 5.95 -14.21 -13.11
N HIS A 209 6.76 -13.23 -12.71
CA HIS A 209 8.22 -13.33 -12.75
C HIS A 209 8.74 -14.49 -11.88
N GLN A 210 8.26 -14.62 -10.64
CA GLN A 210 8.63 -15.74 -9.77
C GLN A 210 8.20 -17.09 -10.33
N GLN A 211 7.02 -17.18 -10.94
CA GLN A 211 6.53 -18.41 -11.55
C GLN A 211 7.39 -18.84 -12.74
N GLN A 212 7.82 -17.89 -13.59
CA GLN A 212 8.76 -18.17 -14.67
C GLN A 212 10.09 -18.73 -14.13
N HIS A 213 10.64 -18.13 -13.07
CA HIS A 213 11.85 -18.64 -12.42
C HIS A 213 11.68 -20.07 -11.87
N LEU A 214 10.57 -20.36 -11.21
CA LEU A 214 10.27 -21.70 -10.71
C LEU A 214 10.20 -22.73 -11.85
N LEU A 215 9.60 -22.36 -12.98
CA LEU A 215 9.55 -23.20 -14.17
C LEU A 215 10.95 -23.42 -14.78
N GLU A 216 11.81 -22.40 -14.83
CA GLU A 216 13.20 -22.56 -15.27
C GLU A 216 13.96 -23.56 -14.38
N ILE A 217 13.82 -23.46 -13.06
CA ILE A 217 14.44 -24.38 -12.11
C ILE A 217 13.91 -25.81 -12.30
N GLN A 218 12.60 -25.97 -12.46
CA GLN A 218 12.00 -27.29 -12.71
C GLN A 218 12.49 -27.92 -14.01
N GLN A 219 12.62 -27.14 -15.10
CA GLN A 219 13.20 -27.63 -16.36
C GLN A 219 14.63 -28.09 -16.17
N MET A 220 15.46 -27.31 -15.47
CA MET A 220 16.84 -27.72 -15.15
C MET A 220 16.90 -29.01 -14.32
N GLN A 221 15.96 -29.23 -13.40
CA GLN A 221 15.87 -30.48 -12.64
C GLN A 221 15.46 -31.67 -13.51
N ILE A 222 14.54 -31.48 -14.45
CA ILE A 222 14.12 -32.52 -15.40
C ILE A 222 15.30 -32.91 -16.30
N ASP A 223 16.03 -31.94 -16.83
CA ASP A 223 17.22 -32.17 -17.66
C ASP A 223 18.29 -32.94 -16.89
N LEU A 224 18.55 -32.57 -15.63
CA LEU A 224 19.48 -33.29 -14.76
C LEU A 224 19.04 -34.74 -14.52
N LEU A 225 17.74 -34.99 -14.30
CA LEU A 225 17.21 -36.34 -14.14
C LEU A 225 17.35 -37.16 -15.42
N GLN A 226 17.10 -36.56 -16.59
CA GLN A 226 17.30 -37.23 -17.88
C GLN A 226 18.77 -37.59 -18.12
N ASP A 227 19.70 -36.69 -17.78
CA ASP A 227 21.15 -36.95 -17.83
C ASP A 227 21.55 -38.13 -16.92
N ILE A 228 20.96 -38.23 -15.72
CA ILE A 228 21.22 -39.33 -14.79
C ILE A 228 20.64 -40.65 -15.32
N LEU A 229 19.40 -40.64 -15.82
CA LEU A 229 18.75 -41.82 -16.38
C LEU A 229 19.51 -42.38 -17.58
N THR A 230 19.93 -41.52 -18.51
CA THR A 230 20.75 -41.94 -19.66
C THR A 230 22.10 -42.54 -19.24
N ARG A 231 22.67 -42.12 -18.10
CA ARG A 231 23.89 -42.73 -17.54
C ARG A 231 23.65 -44.11 -16.95
N ILE A 232 22.50 -44.32 -16.31
CA ILE A 232 22.11 -45.62 -15.76
C ILE A 232 21.88 -46.60 -16.92
N GLU A 233 21.19 -46.19 -17.99
CA GLU A 233 20.98 -47.02 -19.18
C GLU A 233 22.26 -47.31 -19.97
N LYS A 234 23.20 -46.36 -20.04
CA LYS A 234 24.48 -46.54 -20.74
C LYS A 234 25.53 -47.34 -19.98
N LYS A 235 25.27 -47.81 -18.76
CA LYS A 235 26.18 -48.69 -18.01
C LYS A 235 25.77 -50.15 -18.30
N PRO A 236 26.39 -50.85 -19.28
CA PRO A 236 26.08 -52.24 -19.51
C PRO A 236 26.74 -53.08 -18.40
N HIS A 237 26.08 -54.18 -18.04
CA HIS A 237 26.69 -55.28 -17.29
C HIS A 237 28.02 -55.75 -17.94
#